data_AF-A0A955IQV5-F1
#
_entry.id   AF-A0A955IQV5-F1
#
_cell.length_a   1.000
_cell.length_b   1.000
_cell.length_c   1.000
_cell.angle_alpha   90.00
_cell.angle_beta   90.00
_cell.angle_gamma   90.00
#
_symmetry.space_group_name_H-M   'P 1'
#
loop_
_entity.id
_entity.type
_entity.pdbx_description
1 polymer ?
#
loop_
_entity_poly.entity_id
_entity_poly.type
_entity_poly.pdbx_seq_one_letter_code
_entity_poly.pdbx_strand_id
1 'polypeptide(L)'
;MNTMKNTTPTPRTAPSLWGRLFSAGEATVASTGLALAILLICGMTLSAWLVRSSQEATMLATRKTYAARTADAIALTFEQALASGDLTLVRRLASTMPNQLGLESCQLRPSDGGVLAAHNATAITVNQLPATLPAASTSTDVLTMTGDTIRVTRPVQIAQRGQATLEIVLRGESDGQLLWPAQATIGGVGAITMLVLLIVYRRLRQRLRAISAIRESLRALSDGEHDENALQVSTTLGREAEIWNELLNEKATLRREQIRQRAVDRFEGAARGHGESLAEACNAMRLGMVIADASLKVQYLNGSAAILLHTSVDDGIGSDVATILGDEHIVALVRETFTKRAGTSTQVELARDGAGNDVIRADIRLVKYRGTNHVMIALEDITQLRLAEESRNAMIAQATHELRTPLT
;
A
#
# COMPACT_ATOMS: atom_id res chain seq x y z
N MET A 1 33.98 -57.76 16.19
CA MET A 1 34.66 -56.52 15.76
C MET A 1 33.61 -55.50 15.37
N ASN A 2 33.15 -54.71 16.35
CA ASN A 2 32.18 -53.63 16.16
C ASN A 2 32.94 -52.30 16.27
N THR A 3 33.00 -51.55 15.18
CA THR A 3 33.62 -50.23 15.09
C THR A 3 32.64 -49.17 15.61
N MET A 4 32.89 -48.69 16.84
CA MET A 4 32.25 -47.50 17.40
C MET A 4 32.64 -46.26 16.57
N LYS A 5 31.67 -45.69 15.85
CA LYS A 5 31.78 -44.35 15.25
C LYS A 5 31.55 -43.30 16.35
N ASN A 6 32.63 -42.63 16.75
CA ASN A 6 32.58 -41.43 17.56
C ASN A 6 31.93 -40.29 16.77
N THR A 7 30.71 -39.92 17.14
CA THR A 7 30.05 -38.69 16.70
C THR A 7 30.56 -37.54 17.58
N THR A 8 31.31 -36.63 16.97
CA THR A 8 31.70 -35.36 17.57
C THR A 8 30.45 -34.49 17.80
N PRO A 9 30.27 -33.89 18.99
CA PRO A 9 29.14 -33.00 19.26
C PRO A 9 29.29 -31.72 18.45
N THR A 10 28.32 -31.46 17.58
CA THR A 10 28.23 -30.20 16.84
C THR A 10 28.04 -29.03 17.81
N PRO A 11 28.72 -27.88 17.59
CA PRO A 11 28.61 -26.72 18.47
C PRO A 11 27.17 -26.17 18.40
N ARG A 12 26.48 -26.17 19.54
CA ARG A 12 25.20 -25.48 19.71
C ARG A 12 25.44 -23.98 19.52
N THR A 13 25.06 -23.46 18.36
CA THR A 13 24.97 -22.02 18.13
C THR A 13 24.02 -21.42 19.15
N ALA A 14 24.52 -20.46 19.93
CA ALA A 14 23.73 -19.77 20.94
C ALA A 14 22.51 -19.12 20.25
N PRO A 15 21.29 -19.29 20.78
CA PRO A 15 20.11 -18.67 20.20
C PRO A 15 20.29 -17.16 20.24
N SER A 16 20.24 -16.51 19.08
CA SER A 16 20.29 -15.05 19.01
C SER A 16 19.12 -14.48 19.82
N LEU A 17 19.38 -13.43 20.60
CA LEU A 17 18.37 -12.74 21.43
C LEU A 17 17.10 -12.36 20.63
N TRP A 18 17.25 -12.19 19.32
CA TRP A 18 16.16 -11.87 18.39
C TRP A 18 15.25 -13.06 18.09
N GLY A 19 15.75 -14.30 18.13
CA GLY A 19 14.96 -15.51 17.85
C GLY A 19 13.93 -15.86 18.93
N ARG A 20 14.05 -15.31 20.14
CA ARG A 20 13.05 -15.50 21.22
C ARG A 20 11.90 -14.50 21.17
N LEU A 21 12.07 -13.37 20.52
CA LEU A 21 11.07 -12.28 20.51
C LEU A 21 10.20 -12.28 19.24
N PHE A 22 10.65 -12.92 18.16
CA PHE A 22 9.93 -12.93 16.89
C PHE A 22 9.85 -14.34 16.30
N SER A 23 8.62 -14.82 16.10
CA SER A 23 8.35 -16.02 15.32
C SER A 23 8.73 -15.77 13.85
N ALA A 24 9.21 -16.79 13.13
CA ALA A 24 9.92 -16.65 11.85
C ALA A 24 9.16 -15.95 10.70
N GLY A 25 7.84 -15.68 10.85
CA GLY A 25 7.05 -14.86 9.92
C GLY A 25 6.87 -13.39 10.32
N GLU A 26 7.22 -13.00 11.55
CA GLU A 26 6.98 -11.66 12.10
C GLU A 26 8.12 -10.66 11.83
N ALA A 27 9.28 -11.15 11.37
CA ALA A 27 10.49 -10.33 11.22
C ALA A 27 10.34 -9.22 10.16
N THR A 28 9.63 -9.48 9.06
CA THR A 28 9.48 -8.50 7.96
C THR A 28 8.52 -7.37 8.32
N VAL A 29 7.42 -7.67 9.02
CA VAL A 29 6.47 -6.64 9.44
C VAL A 29 7.04 -5.83 10.60
N ALA A 30 7.76 -6.47 11.52
CA ALA A 30 8.44 -5.79 12.62
C ALA A 30 9.54 -4.85 12.12
N SER A 31 10.36 -5.27 11.15
CA SER A 31 11.42 -4.41 10.59
C SER A 31 10.85 -3.18 9.89
N THR A 32 9.78 -3.35 9.10
CA THR A 32 9.12 -2.23 8.40
C THR A 32 8.52 -1.23 9.40
N GLY A 33 7.85 -1.71 10.46
CA GLY A 33 7.30 -0.85 11.50
C GLY A 33 8.38 -0.10 12.30
N LEU A 34 9.48 -0.78 12.62
CA LEU A 34 10.63 -0.17 13.31
C LEU A 34 11.30 0.91 12.46
N ALA A 35 11.50 0.64 11.16
CA ALA A 35 12.09 1.61 10.24
C ALA A 35 11.24 2.89 10.16
N LEU A 36 9.91 2.73 10.08
CA LEU A 36 8.99 3.86 10.00
C LEU A 36 8.96 4.68 11.31
N ALA A 37 9.04 4.01 12.46
CA ALA A 37 9.17 4.67 13.76
C ALA A 37 10.49 5.47 13.88
N ILE A 38 11.62 4.89 13.45
CA ILE A 38 12.91 5.59 13.44
C ILE A 38 12.85 6.82 12.54
N LEU A 39 12.27 6.69 11.35
CA LEU A 39 12.15 7.79 10.40
C LEU A 39 11.30 8.94 10.97
N LEU A 40 10.20 8.62 11.64
CA LEU A 40 9.39 9.61 12.37
C LEU A 40 10.18 10.30 13.48
N ILE A 41 10.88 9.55 14.32
CA ILE A 41 11.68 10.12 15.42
C ILE A 41 12.76 11.06 14.85
N CYS A 42 13.49 10.63 13.81
CA CYS A 42 14.49 11.47 13.15
C CYS A 42 13.89 12.74 12.53
N GLY A 43 12.72 12.64 11.91
CA GLY A 43 12.01 13.81 11.37
C GLY A 43 11.62 14.81 12.46
N MET A 44 11.13 14.31 13.60
CA MET A 44 10.74 15.15 14.74
C MET A 44 11.95 15.81 15.41
N THR A 45 13.06 15.10 15.61
CA THR A 45 14.28 15.69 16.19
C THR A 45 14.90 16.74 15.28
N LEU A 46 14.93 16.49 13.97
CA LEU A 46 15.42 17.46 12.98
C LEU A 46 14.54 18.70 12.95
N SER A 47 13.21 18.53 12.96
CA SER A 47 12.26 19.66 13.01
C SER A 47 12.42 20.48 14.29
N ALA A 48 12.54 19.83 15.46
CA ALA A 48 12.76 20.52 16.73
C ALA A 48 14.07 21.31 16.75
N TRP A 49 15.14 20.74 16.17
CA TRP A 49 16.43 21.42 16.04
C TRP A 49 16.35 22.64 15.12
N LEU A 50 15.67 22.53 13.97
CA LEU A 50 15.45 23.65 13.05
C LEU A 50 14.64 24.78 13.71
N VAL A 51 13.58 24.44 14.45
CA VAL A 51 12.78 25.44 15.18
C VAL A 51 13.63 26.13 16.25
N ARG A 52 14.41 25.38 17.04
CA ARG A 52 15.29 25.96 18.04
C ARG A 52 16.32 26.90 17.41
N SER A 53 16.99 26.47 16.34
CA SER A 53 18.01 27.27 15.68
C SER A 53 17.45 28.58 15.08
N SER A 54 16.23 28.53 14.51
CA SER A 54 15.55 29.72 13.98
C SER A 54 15.06 30.65 15.08
N GLN A 55 14.62 30.12 16.23
CA GLN A 55 14.26 30.92 17.40
C GLN A 55 15.48 31.65 17.98
N GLU A 56 16.62 30.97 18.12
CA GLU A 56 17.86 31.61 18.62
C GLU A 56 18.29 32.76 17.69
N ALA A 57 18.23 32.56 16.37
CA ALA A 57 18.56 33.60 15.40
C ALA A 57 17.60 34.80 15.44
N THR A 58 16.29 34.55 15.54
CA THR A 58 15.28 35.62 15.60
C THR A 58 15.33 36.39 16.92
N MET A 59 15.51 35.72 18.06
CA MET A 59 15.67 36.38 19.36
C MET A 59 16.90 37.29 19.39
N LEU A 60 18.04 36.84 18.85
CA LEU A 60 19.24 37.67 18.74
C LEU A 60 19.02 38.90 17.84
N ALA A 61 18.35 38.73 16.70
CA ALA A 61 18.02 39.84 15.81
C ALA A 61 17.10 40.86 16.51
N THR A 62 16.02 40.41 17.14
CA THR A 62 15.09 41.28 17.89
C THR A 62 15.78 42.00 19.04
N ARG A 63 16.65 41.32 19.79
CA ARG A 63 17.44 41.93 20.88
C ARG A 63 18.37 43.01 20.36
N LYS A 64 19.07 42.79 19.25
CA LYS A 64 19.93 43.82 18.62
C LYS A 64 19.12 45.04 18.19
N THR A 65 17.96 44.85 17.57
CA THR A 65 17.09 45.96 17.16
C THR A 65 16.53 46.71 18.37
N TYR A 66 16.14 46.00 19.43
CA TYR A 66 15.67 46.61 20.67
C TYR A 66 16.78 47.43 21.36
N ALA A 67 17.98 46.86 21.47
CA ALA A 67 19.14 47.54 22.03
C ALA A 67 19.49 48.82 21.26
N ALA A 68 19.50 48.75 19.92
CA ALA A 68 19.76 49.91 19.08
C ALA A 68 18.71 51.03 19.27
N ARG A 69 17.41 50.68 19.23
CA ARG A 69 16.32 51.65 19.45
C ARG A 69 16.34 52.28 20.84
N THR A 70 16.70 51.49 21.84
CA THR A 70 16.84 51.97 23.22
C THR A 70 18.02 52.92 23.33
N ALA A 71 19.16 52.60 22.68
CA ALA A 71 20.31 53.50 22.62
C ALA A 71 19.98 54.82 21.94
N ASP A 72 19.26 54.79 20.82
CA ASP A 72 18.84 56.00 20.09
C ASP A 72 17.91 56.88 20.94
N ALA A 73 16.96 56.28 21.66
CA ALA A 73 16.07 57.02 22.55
C ALA A 73 16.84 57.67 23.72
N ILE A 74 17.76 56.95 24.35
CA ILE A 74 18.59 57.46 25.45
C ILE A 74 19.49 58.58 24.95
N ALA A 75 20.15 58.38 23.80
CA ALA A 75 21.00 59.37 23.16
C ALA A 75 20.23 60.67 22.94
N LEU A 76 19.04 60.62 22.34
CA LEU A 76 18.20 61.81 22.10
C LEU A 76 17.86 62.56 23.40
N THR A 77 17.49 61.84 24.48
CA THR A 77 17.27 62.48 25.79
C THR A 77 18.54 63.10 26.38
N PHE A 78 19.70 62.48 26.17
CA PHE A 78 20.98 63.02 26.64
C PHE A 78 21.39 64.26 25.84
N GLU A 79 21.19 64.27 24.52
CA GLU A 79 21.43 65.43 23.67
C GLU A 79 20.60 66.63 24.14
N GLN A 80 19.31 66.43 24.40
CA GLN A 80 18.43 67.48 24.90
C GLN A 80 18.86 68.00 26.28
N ALA A 81 19.20 67.11 27.21
CA ALA A 81 19.66 67.50 28.54
C ALA A 81 21.01 68.23 28.49
N LEU A 82 21.96 67.77 27.67
CA LEU A 82 23.27 68.40 27.50
C LEU A 82 23.18 69.75 26.78
N ALA A 83 22.26 69.90 25.83
CA ALA A 83 21.99 71.19 25.18
C ALA A 83 21.50 72.25 26.18
N SER A 84 20.77 71.84 27.22
CA SER A 84 20.35 72.72 28.32
C SER A 84 21.46 73.01 29.36
N GLY A 85 22.59 72.30 29.29
CA GLY A 85 23.69 72.41 30.26
C GLY A 85 23.44 71.71 31.61
N ASP A 86 22.35 70.96 31.76
CA ASP A 86 22.00 70.28 33.01
C ASP A 86 22.68 68.91 33.15
N LEU A 87 23.93 68.91 33.64
CA LEU A 87 24.66 67.69 33.97
C LEU A 87 24.00 66.86 35.08
N THR A 88 23.24 67.50 35.97
CA THR A 88 22.58 66.81 37.09
C THR A 88 21.48 65.91 36.54
N LEU A 89 20.71 66.41 35.57
CA LEU A 89 19.71 65.62 34.85
C LEU A 89 20.34 64.45 34.10
N VAL A 90 21.44 64.67 33.36
CA VAL A 90 22.14 63.59 32.62
C VAL A 90 22.63 62.49 33.56
N ARG A 91 23.26 62.87 34.68
CA ARG A 91 23.72 61.89 35.70
C ARG A 91 22.55 61.14 36.33
N ARG A 92 21.47 61.84 36.65
CA ARG A 92 20.26 61.22 37.17
C ARG A 92 19.69 60.21 36.18
N LEU A 93 19.51 60.59 34.92
CA LEU A 93 19.03 59.69 33.86
C LEU A 93 19.96 58.48 33.68
N ALA A 94 21.27 58.69 33.63
CA ALA A 94 22.25 57.59 33.52
C ALA A 94 22.20 56.63 34.71
N SER A 95 21.89 57.12 35.92
CA SER A 95 21.71 56.28 37.11
C SER A 95 20.38 55.54 37.14
N THR A 96 19.28 56.16 36.68
CA THR A 96 17.92 55.60 36.81
C THR A 96 17.48 54.75 35.62
N MET A 97 17.87 55.11 34.39
CA MET A 97 17.46 54.41 33.17
C MET A 97 17.87 52.93 33.14
N PRO A 98 19.06 52.53 33.62
CA PRO A 98 19.45 51.12 33.63
C PRO A 98 18.46 50.24 34.39
N ASN A 99 17.99 50.69 35.56
CA ASN A 99 17.01 49.95 36.35
C ASN A 99 15.63 49.91 35.70
N GLN A 100 15.24 50.97 34.98
CA GLN A 100 13.93 51.04 34.31
C GLN A 100 13.88 50.24 33.01
N LEU A 101 14.99 50.18 32.28
CA LEU A 101 15.08 49.58 30.95
C LEU A 101 15.77 48.22 30.94
N GLY A 102 16.21 47.72 32.11
CA GLY A 102 16.93 46.46 32.25
C GLY A 102 18.35 46.50 31.65
N LEU A 103 19.01 47.66 31.68
CA LEU A 103 20.40 47.77 31.23
C LEU A 103 21.34 47.36 32.36
N GLU A 104 22.44 46.69 32.03
CA GLU A 104 23.51 46.37 32.99
C GLU A 104 24.38 47.60 33.27
N SER A 105 24.63 48.41 32.25
CA SER A 105 25.30 49.69 32.42
C SER A 105 24.91 50.70 31.34
N CYS A 106 24.97 51.97 31.72
CA CYS A 106 24.83 53.12 30.85
C CYS A 106 25.92 54.11 31.23
N GLN A 107 26.78 54.47 30.27
CA GLN A 107 27.90 55.40 30.49
C GLN A 107 27.96 56.40 29.34
N LEU A 108 28.16 57.67 29.66
CA LEU A 108 28.43 58.73 28.70
C LEU A 108 29.90 59.15 28.83
N ARG A 109 30.67 58.84 27.80
CA ARG A 109 32.11 59.11 27.71
C ARG A 109 32.40 60.19 26.67
N PRO A 110 32.86 61.37 27.06
CA PRO A 110 33.50 62.30 26.13
C PRO A 110 34.68 61.68 25.38
N SER A 111 35.05 62.27 24.26
CA SER A 111 36.17 61.83 23.40
C SER A 111 37.55 61.90 24.08
N ASP A 112 37.67 62.60 25.21
CA ASP A 112 38.88 62.70 26.04
C ASP A 112 39.09 61.49 26.98
N GLY A 113 38.14 60.54 27.01
CA GLY A 113 38.21 59.34 27.84
C GLY A 113 37.67 59.52 29.26
N GLY A 114 37.22 60.72 29.63
CA GLY A 114 36.49 60.95 30.87
C GLY A 114 35.13 60.26 30.89
N VAL A 115 34.52 60.14 32.06
CA VAL A 115 33.14 59.65 32.22
C VAL A 115 32.32 60.81 32.80
N LEU A 116 31.40 61.35 31.98
CA LEU A 116 30.52 62.47 32.37
C LEU A 116 29.35 61.99 33.24
N ALA A 117 28.80 60.83 32.88
CA ALA A 117 27.69 60.20 33.57
C ALA A 117 27.82 58.68 33.47
N ALA A 118 27.50 57.98 34.56
CA ALA A 118 27.52 56.53 34.61
C ALA A 118 26.42 56.02 35.54
N HIS A 119 25.98 54.79 35.31
CA HIS A 119 25.06 54.09 36.20
C HIS A 119 25.59 54.04 37.64
N ASN A 120 26.88 53.70 37.80
CA ASN A 120 27.56 53.75 39.08
C ASN A 120 28.23 55.12 39.27
N ALA A 121 27.83 55.84 40.31
CA ALA A 121 28.36 57.16 40.63
C ALA A 121 29.88 57.18 40.83
N THR A 122 30.49 56.07 41.31
CA THR A 122 31.95 56.00 41.52
C THR A 122 32.75 55.99 40.22
N ALA A 123 32.11 55.71 39.08
CA ALA A 123 32.76 55.72 37.78
C ALA A 123 32.83 57.12 37.14
N ILE A 124 32.16 58.12 37.73
CA ILE A 124 32.13 59.50 37.20
C ILE A 124 33.45 60.18 37.51
N THR A 125 34.21 60.56 36.49
CA THR A 125 35.51 61.24 36.63
C THR A 125 35.45 62.72 36.31
N VAL A 126 34.45 63.15 35.53
CA VAL A 126 34.34 64.55 35.06
C VAL A 126 33.24 65.28 35.82
N ASN A 127 33.63 66.23 36.67
CA ASN A 127 32.69 66.99 37.51
C ASN A 127 31.98 68.14 36.78
N GLN A 128 32.66 68.80 35.84
CA GLN A 128 32.15 69.94 35.07
C GLN A 128 32.27 69.66 33.57
N LEU A 129 31.28 70.10 32.79
CA LEU A 129 31.27 69.91 31.34
C LEU A 129 32.36 70.81 30.72
N PRO A 130 33.33 70.24 29.98
CA PRO A 130 34.34 71.04 29.29
C PRO A 130 33.69 72.07 28.34
N ALA A 131 34.38 73.21 28.14
CA ALA A 131 33.91 74.24 27.21
C ALA A 131 33.96 73.76 25.76
N THR A 132 34.98 72.95 25.42
CA THR A 132 35.18 72.36 24.10
C THR A 132 35.62 70.90 24.29
N LEU A 133 34.93 69.98 23.60
CA LEU A 133 35.30 68.58 23.50
C LEU A 133 36.11 68.37 22.22
N PRO A 134 37.14 67.51 22.24
CA PRO A 134 37.88 67.20 21.04
C PRO A 134 36.95 66.60 19.98
N ALA A 135 37.14 66.99 18.72
CA ALA A 135 36.43 66.40 17.59
C ALA A 135 36.66 64.89 17.61
N ALA A 136 35.62 64.12 17.92
CA ALA A 136 35.74 62.67 17.96
C ALA A 136 35.99 62.16 16.54
N SER A 137 36.88 61.18 16.40
CA SER A 137 36.97 60.40 15.16
C SER A 137 35.59 59.80 14.91
N THR A 138 35.06 59.97 13.69
CA THR A 138 33.71 59.56 13.27
C THR A 138 33.38 58.16 13.79
N SER A 139 32.76 58.08 14.96
CA SER A 139 32.44 56.80 15.58
C SER A 139 31.18 56.30 14.87
N THR A 140 31.36 55.32 13.99
CA THR A 140 30.25 54.57 13.42
C THR A 140 29.57 53.81 14.55
N ASP A 141 28.25 53.66 14.50
CA ASP A 141 27.52 52.87 15.48
C ASP A 141 28.10 51.46 15.59
N VAL A 142 28.74 51.17 16.71
CA VAL A 142 29.36 49.87 16.95
C VAL A 142 28.42 49.06 17.83
N LEU A 143 27.90 47.98 17.25
CA LEU A 143 27.11 46.99 17.97
C LEU A 143 27.98 45.75 18.16
N THR A 144 28.50 45.57 19.38
CA THR A 144 29.38 44.45 19.73
C THR A 144 28.64 43.48 20.63
N MET A 145 28.72 42.20 20.29
CA MET A 145 28.10 41.13 21.08
C MET A 145 29.22 40.31 21.71
N THR A 146 29.24 40.25 23.04
CA THR A 146 30.25 39.50 23.79
C THR A 146 29.53 38.57 24.75
N GLY A 147 29.46 37.29 24.39
CA GLY A 147 28.62 36.31 25.08
C GLY A 147 27.14 36.70 25.02
N ASP A 148 26.50 36.82 26.18
CA ASP A 148 25.09 37.20 26.34
C ASP A 148 24.90 38.71 26.55
N THR A 149 25.98 39.49 26.48
CA THR A 149 25.91 40.95 26.61
C THR A 149 25.93 41.61 25.24
N ILE A 150 25.00 42.55 25.02
CA ILE A 150 24.96 43.39 23.82
C ILE A 150 25.44 44.78 24.24
N ARG A 151 26.60 45.17 23.72
CA ARG A 151 27.15 46.51 23.89
C ARG A 151 26.80 47.34 22.66
N VAL A 152 26.14 48.47 22.88
CA VAL A 152 25.82 49.44 21.84
C VAL A 152 26.55 50.74 22.17
N THR A 153 27.39 51.19 21.24
CA THR A 153 28.04 52.50 21.32
C THR A 153 27.37 53.42 20.31
N ARG A 154 26.79 54.52 20.80
CA ARG A 154 26.12 55.56 19.99
C ARG A 154 26.80 56.91 20.20
N PRO A 155 27.05 57.68 19.16
CA PRO A 155 27.46 59.06 19.32
C PRO A 155 26.31 59.94 19.84
N VAL A 156 26.63 60.91 20.68
CA VAL A 156 25.72 61.93 21.23
C VAL A 156 26.30 63.29 20.86
N GLN A 157 25.56 64.08 20.09
CA GLN A 157 26.00 65.41 19.67
C GLN A 157 25.64 66.45 20.74
N ILE A 158 26.64 67.20 21.20
CA ILE A 158 26.47 68.27 22.17
C ILE A 158 26.60 69.59 21.44
N ALA A 159 25.50 70.33 21.33
CA ALA A 159 25.43 71.61 20.61
C ALA A 159 26.59 72.52 21.02
N GLN A 160 27.39 72.95 20.03
CA GLN A 160 28.55 73.85 20.17
C GLN A 160 29.73 73.34 21.00
N ARG A 161 29.66 72.13 21.58
CA ARG A 161 30.74 71.61 22.43
C ARG A 161 31.44 70.39 21.86
N GLY A 162 30.83 69.66 20.93
CA GLY A 162 31.45 68.50 20.27
C GLY A 162 30.64 67.22 20.46
N GLN A 163 31.30 66.06 20.41
CA GLN A 163 30.65 64.75 20.41
C GLN A 163 31.06 63.95 21.65
N ALA A 164 30.10 63.31 22.29
CA ALA A 164 30.32 62.29 23.31
C ALA A 164 29.87 60.91 22.79
N THR A 165 30.29 59.86 23.46
CA THR A 165 29.91 58.47 23.17
C THR A 165 29.07 57.92 24.30
N LEU A 166 27.85 57.50 23.97
CA LEU A 166 26.97 56.74 24.85
C LEU A 166 27.28 55.27 24.67
N GLU A 167 27.72 54.62 25.74
CA GLU A 167 27.92 53.18 25.83
C GLU A 167 26.82 52.60 26.71
N ILE A 168 25.96 51.76 26.12
CA ILE A 168 24.99 50.97 26.86
C ILE A 168 25.33 49.49 26.75
N VAL A 169 25.18 48.77 27.87
CA VAL A 169 25.33 47.32 27.92
C VAL A 169 24.00 46.73 28.37
N LEU A 170 23.40 45.92 27.51
CA LEU A 170 22.24 45.12 27.84
C LEU A 170 22.71 43.71 28.19
N ARG A 171 22.33 43.24 29.38
CA ARG A 171 22.48 41.84 29.73
C ARG A 171 21.31 41.08 29.13
N GLY A 172 21.59 40.09 28.31
CA GLY A 172 20.57 39.12 27.94
C GLY A 172 20.03 38.51 29.22
N GLU A 173 18.72 38.60 29.45
CA GLU A 173 18.10 37.67 30.38
C GLU A 173 18.29 36.29 29.78
N SER A 174 19.16 35.50 30.42
CA SER A 174 19.31 34.08 30.18
C SER A 174 18.06 33.40 30.73
N ASP A 175 16.93 33.64 30.07
CA ASP A 175 15.63 33.19 30.51
C ASP A 175 15.46 31.71 30.12
N GLY A 176 16.28 30.87 30.76
CA GLY A 176 16.26 29.42 30.58
C GLY A 176 14.93 28.80 30.98
N GLN A 177 14.07 29.53 31.70
CA GLN A 177 12.73 29.08 32.07
C GLN A 177 11.70 29.25 30.95
N LEU A 178 11.88 30.20 30.02
CA LEU A 178 10.91 30.45 28.95
C LEU A 178 10.96 29.44 27.79
N LEU A 179 12.00 28.60 27.72
CA LEU A 179 12.18 27.59 26.65
C LEU A 179 11.48 26.25 26.94
N TRP A 180 11.10 26.00 28.20
CA TRP A 180 10.45 24.75 28.61
C TRP A 180 9.07 24.50 27.96
N PRO A 181 8.16 25.50 27.82
CA PRO A 181 6.84 25.31 27.23
C PRO A 181 6.91 24.86 25.77
N ALA A 182 7.87 25.39 24.99
CA ALA A 182 8.04 25.05 23.58
C ALA A 182 8.57 23.63 23.36
N GLN A 183 9.42 23.13 24.27
CA GLN A 183 9.91 21.76 24.20
C GLN A 183 8.85 20.74 24.68
N ALA A 184 8.03 21.11 25.66
CA ALA A 184 6.96 20.25 26.17
C ALA A 184 5.90 19.92 25.11
N THR A 185 5.55 20.88 24.24
CA THR A 185 4.54 20.65 23.19
C THR A 185 5.03 19.69 22.10
N ILE A 186 6.28 19.85 21.63
CA ILE A 186 6.87 18.96 20.62
C ILE A 186 7.00 17.54 21.17
N GLY A 187 7.47 17.40 22.43
CA GLY A 187 7.54 16.11 23.10
C GLY A 187 6.17 15.45 23.25
N GLY A 188 5.14 16.23 23.59
CA GLY A 188 3.76 15.74 23.71
C GLY A 188 3.20 15.21 22.39
N VAL A 189 3.36 15.95 21.28
CA VAL A 189 2.90 15.50 19.95
C VAL A 189 3.63 14.22 19.53
N GLY A 190 4.93 14.12 19.82
CA GLY A 190 5.71 12.91 19.52
C GLY A 190 5.22 11.69 20.29
N ALA A 191 4.97 11.84 21.59
CA ALA A 191 4.45 10.76 22.43
C ALA A 191 3.07 10.28 21.96
N ILE A 192 2.16 11.20 21.62
CA ILE A 192 0.83 10.87 21.10
C ILE A 192 0.93 10.14 19.77
N THR A 193 1.77 10.62 18.85
CA THR A 193 1.97 9.99 17.53
C THR A 193 2.49 8.57 17.67
N MET A 194 3.46 8.36 18.57
CA MET A 194 4.02 7.04 18.84
C MET A 194 3.02 6.08 19.49
N LEU A 195 2.17 6.59 20.40
CA LEU A 195 1.08 5.83 21.00
C LEU A 195 0.06 5.37 19.95
N VAL A 196 -0.37 6.28 19.07
CA VAL A 196 -1.31 5.96 17.97
C VAL A 196 -0.72 4.91 17.04
N LEU A 197 0.55 5.07 16.64
CA LEU A 197 1.25 4.10 15.80
C LEU A 197 1.31 2.70 16.46
N LEU A 198 1.59 2.64 17.77
CA LEU A 198 1.59 1.40 18.54
C LEU A 198 0.22 0.72 18.56
N ILE A 199 -0.86 1.49 18.74
CA ILE A 199 -2.24 0.97 18.72
C ILE A 199 -2.59 0.39 17.34
N VAL A 200 -2.28 1.14 16.27
CA VAL A 200 -2.52 0.70 14.89
C VAL A 200 -1.72 -0.57 14.58
N TYR A 201 -0.43 -0.59 14.92
CA TYR A 201 0.42 -1.76 14.75
C TYR A 201 -0.12 -2.99 15.49
N ARG A 202 -0.56 -2.81 16.74
CA ARG A 202 -1.11 -3.90 17.56
C ARG A 202 -2.40 -4.47 16.96
N ARG A 203 -3.30 -3.61 16.45
CA ARG A 203 -4.51 -4.05 15.72
C ARG A 203 -4.19 -4.78 14.42
N LEU A 204 -3.28 -4.23 13.61
CA LEU A 204 -2.90 -4.85 12.34
C LEU A 204 -2.25 -6.22 12.57
N ARG A 205 -1.37 -6.33 13.56
CA ARG A 205 -0.71 -7.59 13.93
C ARG A 205 -1.71 -8.66 14.38
N GLN A 206 -2.73 -8.27 15.15
CA GLN A 206 -3.80 -9.20 15.54
C GLN A 206 -4.54 -9.77 14.31
N ARG A 207 -4.91 -8.90 13.35
CA ARG A 207 -5.59 -9.35 12.12
C ARG A 207 -4.72 -10.23 11.22
N LEU A 208 -3.43 -9.90 11.08
CA LEU A 208 -2.51 -10.70 10.27
C LEU A 208 -2.29 -12.11 10.81
N ARG A 209 -2.40 -12.33 12.13
CA ARG A 209 -2.28 -13.67 12.73
C ARG A 209 -3.41 -14.59 12.31
N ALA A 210 -4.66 -14.10 12.26
CA ALA A 210 -5.79 -14.87 11.78
C ALA A 210 -5.60 -15.30 10.32
N ILE A 211 -5.23 -14.35 9.46
CA ILE A 211 -4.98 -14.61 8.03
C ILE A 211 -3.84 -15.62 7.83
N SER A 212 -2.75 -15.51 8.61
CA SER A 212 -1.63 -16.44 8.53
C SER A 212 -2.04 -17.87 8.92
N ALA A 213 -2.88 -18.02 9.95
CA ALA A 213 -3.36 -19.33 10.38
C ALA A 213 -4.27 -19.97 9.32
N ILE A 214 -5.17 -19.17 8.71
CA ILE A 214 -6.01 -19.61 7.58
C ILE A 214 -5.15 -19.97 6.36
N ARG A 215 -4.08 -19.21 6.08
CA ARG A 215 -3.16 -19.56 4.98
C ARG A 215 -2.47 -20.91 5.23
N GLU A 216 -2.11 -21.20 6.48
CA GLU A 216 -1.46 -22.46 6.82
C GLU A 216 -2.43 -23.64 6.73
N SER A 217 -3.70 -23.47 7.15
CA SER A 217 -4.73 -24.50 6.94
C SER A 217 -4.99 -24.74 5.44
N LEU A 218 -5.03 -23.69 4.62
CA LEU A 218 -5.15 -23.83 3.17
C LEU A 218 -3.96 -24.54 2.53
N ARG A 219 -2.75 -24.34 3.04
CA ARG A 219 -1.55 -25.08 2.59
C ARG A 219 -1.61 -26.55 2.99
N ALA A 220 -1.96 -26.84 4.24
CA ALA A 220 -2.16 -28.22 4.69
C ALA A 220 -3.19 -28.94 3.82
N LEU A 221 -4.29 -28.26 3.47
CA LEU A 221 -5.30 -28.79 2.54
C LEU A 221 -4.73 -29.07 1.14
N SER A 222 -3.86 -28.19 0.62
CA SER A 222 -3.17 -28.39 -0.66
C SER A 222 -2.18 -29.55 -0.62
N ASP A 223 -1.59 -29.83 0.54
CA ASP A 223 -0.65 -30.93 0.76
C ASP A 223 -1.36 -32.28 1.00
N GLY A 224 -2.70 -32.30 0.92
CA GLY A 224 -3.52 -33.50 1.01
C GLY A 224 -4.15 -33.76 2.37
N GLU A 225 -3.98 -32.84 3.35
CA GLU A 225 -4.68 -32.94 4.63
C GLU A 225 -6.18 -32.77 4.40
N HIS A 226 -6.97 -33.73 4.88
CA HIS A 226 -8.42 -33.74 4.70
C HIS A 226 -9.19 -33.89 6.02
N ASP A 227 -8.49 -34.06 7.14
CA ASP A 227 -9.12 -34.05 8.45
C ASP A 227 -9.63 -32.65 8.80
N GLU A 228 -10.93 -32.54 9.05
CA GLU A 228 -11.60 -31.29 9.40
C GLU A 228 -11.00 -30.68 10.67
N ASN A 229 -10.62 -31.52 11.64
CA ASN A 229 -10.05 -31.06 12.91
C ASN A 229 -8.65 -30.46 12.74
N ALA A 230 -7.87 -30.97 11.78
CA ALA A 230 -6.53 -30.45 11.48
C ALA A 230 -6.57 -29.09 10.75
N LEU A 231 -7.67 -28.80 10.04
CA LEU A 231 -7.84 -27.58 9.26
C LEU A 231 -8.53 -26.44 10.03
N GLN A 232 -9.10 -26.73 11.20
CA GLN A 232 -9.70 -25.72 12.06
C GLN A 232 -8.65 -24.77 12.63
N VAL A 233 -9.03 -23.50 12.71
CA VAL A 233 -8.18 -22.42 13.23
C VAL A 233 -8.72 -21.97 14.59
N SER A 234 -7.85 -21.59 15.53
CA SER A 234 -8.31 -21.13 16.86
C SER A 234 -9.25 -19.92 16.76
N THR A 235 -10.43 -19.99 17.38
CA THR A 235 -11.42 -18.90 17.43
C THR A 235 -10.91 -17.66 18.18
N THR A 236 -9.89 -17.83 19.04
CA THR A 236 -9.22 -16.70 19.72
C THR A 236 -8.53 -15.72 18.77
N LEU A 237 -8.35 -16.10 17.50
CA LEU A 237 -7.73 -15.25 16.48
C LEU A 237 -8.70 -14.21 15.89
N GLY A 238 -9.99 -14.28 16.23
CA GLY A 238 -10.99 -13.27 15.87
C GLY A 238 -12.04 -13.80 14.89
N ARG A 239 -12.89 -12.87 14.44
CA ARG A 239 -14.08 -13.17 13.64
C ARG A 239 -13.77 -13.90 12.33
N GLU A 240 -12.63 -13.60 11.71
CA GLU A 240 -12.21 -14.25 10.47
C GLU A 240 -11.93 -15.74 10.66
N ALA A 241 -11.38 -16.14 11.81
CA ALA A 241 -11.16 -17.55 12.16
C ALA A 241 -12.48 -18.27 12.46
N GLU A 242 -13.43 -17.59 13.12
CA GLU A 242 -14.78 -18.11 13.36
C GLU A 242 -15.52 -18.40 12.05
N ILE A 243 -15.54 -17.44 11.12
CA ILE A 243 -16.16 -17.60 9.79
C ILE A 243 -15.48 -18.72 9.01
N TRP A 244 -14.15 -18.83 9.07
CA TRP A 244 -13.42 -19.92 8.42
C TRP A 244 -13.85 -21.30 8.95
N ASN A 245 -13.96 -21.44 10.27
CA ASN A 245 -14.42 -22.69 10.88
C ASN A 245 -15.88 -23.00 10.56
N GLU A 246 -16.74 -21.97 10.47
CA GLU A 246 -18.13 -22.11 10.03
C GLU A 246 -18.21 -22.64 8.60
N LEU A 247 -17.43 -22.08 7.66
CA LEU A 247 -17.35 -22.56 6.28
C LEU A 247 -16.81 -23.99 6.18
N LEU A 248 -15.82 -24.36 7.01
CA LEU A 248 -15.33 -25.73 7.09
C LEU A 248 -16.43 -26.69 7.56
N ASN A 249 -17.19 -26.31 8.58
CA ASN A 249 -18.31 -27.10 9.08
C ASN A 249 -19.45 -27.23 8.05
N GLU A 250 -19.77 -26.17 7.31
CA GLU A 250 -20.77 -26.21 6.24
C GLU A 250 -20.32 -27.14 5.10
N LYS A 251 -19.05 -27.04 4.69
CA LYS A 251 -18.49 -27.94 3.68
C LYS A 251 -18.51 -29.41 4.16
N ALA A 252 -18.23 -29.64 5.44
CA ALA A 252 -18.28 -30.96 6.05
C ALA A 252 -19.68 -31.57 6.04
N THR A 253 -20.70 -30.79 6.40
CA THR A 253 -22.10 -31.25 6.40
C THR A 253 -22.58 -31.55 4.99
N LEU A 254 -22.25 -30.70 4.01
CA LEU A 254 -22.57 -30.94 2.60
C LEU A 254 -21.89 -32.22 2.07
N ARG A 255 -20.62 -32.45 2.40
CA ARG A 255 -19.91 -33.68 2.01
C ARG A 255 -20.55 -34.92 2.63
N ARG A 256 -20.93 -34.88 3.90
CA ARG A 256 -21.65 -35.98 4.57
C ARG A 256 -22.99 -36.27 3.93
N GLU A 257 -23.75 -35.22 3.58
CA GLU A 257 -25.04 -35.39 2.91
C GLU A 257 -24.88 -35.97 1.50
N GLN A 258 -23.88 -35.54 0.73
CA GLN A 258 -23.58 -36.14 -0.58
C GLN A 258 -23.18 -37.61 -0.49
N ILE A 259 -22.40 -38.01 0.52
CA ILE A 259 -22.05 -39.42 0.75
C ILE A 259 -23.31 -40.21 1.11
N ARG A 260 -24.19 -39.64 1.93
CA ARG A 260 -25.47 -40.25 2.31
C ARG A 260 -26.39 -40.44 1.10
N GLN A 261 -26.57 -39.40 0.29
CA GLN A 261 -27.36 -39.45 -0.95
C GLN A 261 -26.80 -40.49 -1.92
N ARG A 262 -25.49 -40.48 -2.19
CA ARG A 262 -24.85 -41.50 -3.04
C ARG A 262 -24.99 -42.92 -2.50
N ALA A 263 -25.04 -43.11 -1.19
CA ALA A 263 -25.31 -44.41 -0.61
C ALA A 263 -26.77 -44.83 -0.87
N VAL A 264 -27.73 -43.92 -0.66
CA VAL A 264 -29.16 -44.16 -0.98
C VAL A 264 -29.36 -44.44 -2.47
N ASP A 265 -28.79 -43.63 -3.36
CA ASP A 265 -28.86 -43.82 -4.81
C ASP A 265 -28.25 -45.17 -5.25
N ARG A 266 -27.17 -45.62 -4.59
CA ARG A 266 -26.60 -46.96 -4.84
C ARG A 266 -27.51 -48.09 -4.35
N PHE A 267 -28.21 -47.91 -3.24
CA PHE A 267 -29.15 -48.91 -2.72
C PHE A 267 -30.44 -48.96 -3.55
N GLU A 268 -30.94 -47.83 -4.03
CA GLU A 268 -32.11 -47.74 -4.91
C GLU A 268 -31.79 -48.18 -6.35
N GLY A 269 -30.62 -47.81 -6.88
CA GLY A 269 -30.13 -48.24 -8.19
C GLY A 269 -29.72 -49.71 -8.29
N ALA A 270 -29.33 -50.34 -7.17
CA ALA A 270 -29.06 -51.79 -7.16
C ALA A 270 -30.34 -52.64 -7.39
N ALA A 271 -31.53 -52.08 -7.14
CA ALA A 271 -32.80 -52.76 -7.39
C ALA A 271 -33.30 -52.61 -8.85
N ARG A 272 -32.74 -51.70 -9.65
CA ARG A 272 -33.18 -51.42 -11.04
C ARG A 272 -31.99 -51.18 -11.99
N GLY A 273 -31.51 -52.25 -12.60
CA GLY A 273 -31.17 -52.26 -14.04
C GLY A 273 -29.89 -51.54 -14.50
N HIS A 274 -28.88 -52.34 -14.83
CA HIS A 274 -27.60 -52.03 -15.52
C HIS A 274 -27.65 -51.14 -16.80
N GLY A 275 -28.82 -50.65 -17.24
CA GLY A 275 -28.99 -49.82 -18.44
C GLY A 275 -29.03 -48.31 -18.20
N GLU A 276 -29.39 -47.86 -17.00
CA GLU A 276 -29.60 -46.43 -16.70
C GLU A 276 -28.27 -45.67 -16.54
N SER A 277 -27.26 -46.34 -15.94
CA SER A 277 -25.92 -45.77 -15.74
C SER A 277 -25.16 -45.44 -17.04
N LEU A 278 -25.39 -46.19 -18.12
CA LEU A 278 -24.76 -45.90 -19.41
C LEU A 278 -25.49 -44.74 -20.13
N ALA A 279 -26.82 -44.68 -20.05
CA ALA A 279 -27.59 -43.58 -20.60
C ALA A 279 -27.25 -42.25 -19.91
N GLU A 280 -27.08 -42.26 -18.58
CA GLU A 280 -26.61 -41.09 -17.82
C GLU A 280 -25.20 -40.67 -18.21
N ALA A 281 -24.26 -41.63 -18.33
CA ALA A 281 -22.91 -41.34 -18.78
C ALA A 281 -22.89 -40.74 -20.20
N CYS A 282 -23.74 -41.26 -21.10
CA CYS A 282 -23.89 -40.73 -22.45
C CYS A 282 -24.55 -39.35 -22.51
N ASN A 283 -25.44 -39.02 -21.56
CA ASN A 283 -26.02 -37.68 -21.44
C ASN A 283 -25.05 -36.65 -20.87
N ALA A 284 -24.05 -37.07 -20.08
CA ALA A 284 -22.99 -36.19 -19.58
C ALA A 284 -21.92 -35.85 -20.64
N MET A 285 -21.88 -36.55 -21.77
CA MET A 285 -20.93 -36.29 -22.85
C MET A 285 -21.31 -35.04 -23.64
N ARG A 286 -20.32 -34.22 -24.03
CA ARG A 286 -20.53 -33.05 -24.90
C ARG A 286 -20.85 -33.42 -26.34
N LEU A 287 -20.44 -34.61 -26.78
CA LEU A 287 -20.68 -35.11 -28.12
C LEU A 287 -22.14 -35.55 -28.25
N GLY A 288 -22.81 -35.09 -29.31
CA GLY A 288 -24.14 -35.61 -29.65
C GLY A 288 -24.02 -37.05 -30.12
N MET A 289 -24.89 -37.94 -29.65
CA MET A 289 -24.91 -39.33 -30.07
C MET A 289 -26.32 -39.74 -30.47
N VAL A 290 -26.44 -40.30 -31.67
CA VAL A 290 -27.68 -40.87 -32.21
C VAL A 290 -27.40 -42.31 -32.63
N ILE A 291 -28.32 -43.23 -32.29
CA ILE A 291 -28.27 -44.62 -32.74
C ILE A 291 -29.54 -44.89 -33.52
N ALA A 292 -29.39 -45.37 -34.75
CA ALA A 292 -30.49 -45.73 -35.63
C ALA A 292 -30.40 -47.20 -36.06
N ASP A 293 -31.55 -47.80 -36.34
CA ASP A 293 -31.66 -49.16 -36.83
C ASP A 293 -31.63 -49.27 -38.37
N ALA A 294 -31.68 -50.50 -38.87
CA ALA A 294 -31.69 -50.80 -40.30
C ALA A 294 -32.92 -50.23 -41.04
N SER A 295 -33.99 -49.86 -40.31
CA SER A 295 -35.17 -49.18 -40.85
C SER A 295 -35.03 -47.65 -40.84
N LEU A 296 -33.85 -47.13 -40.50
CA LEU A 296 -33.55 -45.70 -40.37
C LEU A 296 -34.41 -45.01 -39.30
N LYS A 297 -34.85 -45.76 -38.29
CA LYS A 297 -35.53 -45.20 -37.11
C LYS A 297 -34.54 -44.98 -35.98
N VAL A 298 -34.62 -43.82 -35.33
CA VAL A 298 -33.77 -43.48 -34.19
C VAL A 298 -34.22 -44.27 -32.97
N GLN A 299 -33.33 -45.07 -32.38
CA GLN A 299 -33.58 -45.83 -31.17
C GLN A 299 -33.04 -45.15 -29.91
N TYR A 300 -32.02 -44.32 -30.07
CA TYR A 300 -31.42 -43.58 -28.96
C TYR A 300 -30.88 -42.24 -29.43
N LEU A 301 -31.03 -41.22 -28.59
CA LEU A 301 -30.52 -39.89 -28.80
C LEU A 301 -30.21 -39.27 -27.43
N ASN A 302 -28.97 -38.79 -27.22
CA ASN A 302 -28.60 -38.13 -25.96
C ASN A 302 -28.99 -36.64 -25.95
N GLY A 303 -28.94 -36.01 -24.77
CA GLY A 303 -29.29 -34.60 -24.61
C GLY A 303 -28.47 -33.64 -25.50
N SER A 304 -27.18 -33.91 -25.70
CA SER A 304 -26.35 -33.10 -26.60
C SER A 304 -26.76 -33.21 -28.07
N ALA A 305 -27.14 -34.41 -28.55
CA ALA A 305 -27.67 -34.56 -29.89
C ALA A 305 -29.02 -33.86 -30.06
N ALA A 306 -29.90 -33.88 -29.05
CA ALA A 306 -31.16 -33.13 -29.08
C ALA A 306 -30.92 -31.63 -29.32
N ILE A 307 -29.97 -31.05 -28.57
CA ILE A 307 -29.60 -29.64 -28.68
C ILE A 307 -29.01 -29.33 -30.05
N LEU A 308 -28.00 -30.09 -30.49
CA LEU A 308 -27.34 -29.91 -31.79
C LEU A 308 -28.30 -30.08 -32.96
N LEU A 309 -29.28 -30.99 -32.82
CA LEU A 309 -30.28 -31.26 -33.84
C LEU A 309 -31.55 -30.41 -33.69
N HIS A 310 -31.64 -29.52 -32.70
CA HIS A 310 -32.82 -28.71 -32.40
C HIS A 310 -34.12 -29.52 -32.34
N THR A 311 -34.04 -30.70 -31.72
CA THR A 311 -35.19 -31.58 -31.49
C THR A 311 -35.31 -31.88 -30.00
N SER A 312 -36.48 -32.35 -29.55
CA SER A 312 -36.59 -32.92 -28.21
C SER A 312 -36.16 -34.39 -28.24
N VAL A 313 -35.72 -34.93 -27.09
CA VAL A 313 -35.36 -36.35 -26.99
C VAL A 313 -36.58 -37.23 -27.28
N ASP A 314 -37.75 -36.84 -26.77
CA ASP A 314 -38.99 -37.58 -26.91
C ASP A 314 -39.51 -37.59 -28.36
N ASP A 315 -39.37 -36.46 -29.09
CA ASP A 315 -39.76 -36.37 -30.51
C ASP A 315 -38.72 -37.01 -31.43
N GLY A 316 -37.46 -37.07 -30.98
CA GLY A 316 -36.35 -37.65 -31.74
C GLY A 316 -36.36 -39.18 -31.77
N ILE A 317 -36.81 -39.84 -30.69
CA ILE A 317 -36.85 -41.30 -30.63
C ILE A 317 -38.04 -41.83 -31.46
N GLY A 318 -37.78 -42.83 -32.31
CA GLY A 318 -38.75 -43.42 -33.24
C GLY A 318 -38.97 -42.64 -34.53
N SER A 319 -38.48 -41.40 -34.60
CA SER A 319 -38.50 -40.57 -35.80
C SER A 319 -37.51 -41.08 -36.86
N ASP A 320 -37.77 -40.69 -38.11
CA ASP A 320 -36.88 -41.02 -39.23
C ASP A 320 -35.59 -40.19 -39.15
N VAL A 321 -34.44 -40.84 -39.37
CA VAL A 321 -33.14 -40.15 -39.43
C VAL A 321 -33.16 -39.02 -40.47
N ALA A 322 -33.90 -39.20 -41.58
CA ALA A 322 -34.04 -38.18 -42.60
C ALA A 322 -34.72 -36.90 -42.10
N THR A 323 -35.73 -37.05 -41.23
CA THR A 323 -36.46 -35.92 -40.66
C THR A 323 -35.61 -35.14 -39.65
N ILE A 324 -34.75 -35.82 -38.89
CA ILE A 324 -33.94 -35.19 -37.83
C ILE A 324 -32.69 -34.52 -38.39
N LEU A 325 -32.01 -35.16 -39.33
CA LEU A 325 -30.76 -34.62 -39.89
C LEU A 325 -31.00 -33.57 -40.97
N GLY A 326 -32.12 -33.65 -41.70
CA GLY A 326 -32.52 -32.64 -42.70
C GLY A 326 -31.67 -32.59 -43.98
N ASP A 327 -30.66 -33.46 -44.11
CA ASP A 327 -29.75 -33.54 -45.27
C ASP A 327 -29.83 -34.92 -45.95
N GLU A 328 -30.31 -34.94 -47.20
CA GLU A 328 -30.48 -36.15 -48.01
C GLU A 328 -29.14 -36.86 -48.29
N HIS A 329 -28.04 -36.12 -48.39
CA HIS A 329 -26.71 -36.68 -48.62
C HIS A 329 -26.27 -37.57 -47.45
N ILE A 330 -26.62 -37.17 -46.23
CA ILE A 330 -26.25 -37.91 -45.02
C ILE A 330 -27.12 -39.13 -44.82
N VAL A 331 -28.40 -39.03 -45.17
CA VAL A 331 -29.29 -40.19 -45.19
C VAL A 331 -28.77 -41.24 -46.17
N ALA A 332 -28.26 -40.83 -47.33
CA ALA A 332 -27.62 -41.73 -48.28
C ALA A 332 -26.36 -42.39 -47.69
N LEU A 333 -25.51 -41.62 -47.00
CA LEU A 333 -24.31 -42.14 -46.31
C LEU A 333 -24.65 -43.12 -45.17
N VAL A 334 -25.69 -42.84 -44.38
CA VAL A 334 -26.19 -43.75 -43.33
C VAL A 334 -26.66 -45.07 -43.97
N ARG A 335 -27.42 -44.99 -45.07
CA ARG A 335 -27.89 -46.18 -45.81
C ARG A 335 -26.73 -46.99 -46.38
N GLU A 336 -25.73 -46.32 -46.96
CA GLU A 336 -24.52 -46.97 -47.46
C GLU A 336 -23.68 -47.58 -46.32
N THR A 337 -23.72 -47.00 -45.12
CA THR A 337 -23.00 -47.54 -43.96
C THR A 337 -23.55 -48.89 -43.51
N PHE A 338 -24.84 -49.16 -43.72
CA PHE A 338 -25.42 -50.49 -43.46
C PHE A 338 -24.91 -51.59 -44.41
N THR A 339 -24.43 -51.24 -45.61
CA THR A 339 -23.85 -52.20 -46.56
C THR A 339 -22.33 -52.34 -46.40
N LYS A 340 -21.68 -51.40 -45.71
CA LYS A 340 -20.24 -51.42 -45.40
C LYS A 340 -19.89 -52.41 -44.28
N ARG A 341 -18.63 -52.87 -44.26
CA ARG A 341 -18.11 -53.75 -43.20
C ARG A 341 -17.96 -52.96 -41.89
N ALA A 342 -18.27 -53.60 -40.76
CA ALA A 342 -18.11 -53.01 -39.44
C ALA A 342 -16.66 -52.53 -39.23
N GLY A 343 -16.49 -51.30 -38.73
CA GLY A 343 -15.19 -50.68 -38.45
C GLY A 343 -14.79 -49.51 -39.35
N THR A 344 -15.48 -49.30 -40.49
CA THR A 344 -15.27 -48.11 -41.32
C THR A 344 -16.11 -46.95 -40.81
N SER A 345 -15.47 -45.80 -40.58
CA SER A 345 -16.10 -44.53 -40.26
C SER A 345 -16.16 -43.65 -41.50
N THR A 346 -17.28 -42.95 -41.69
CA THR A 346 -17.40 -41.90 -42.70
C THR A 346 -17.68 -40.59 -41.98
N GLN A 347 -16.89 -39.56 -42.29
CA GLN A 347 -17.07 -38.22 -41.73
C GLN A 347 -17.69 -37.30 -42.79
N VAL A 348 -18.67 -36.52 -42.37
CA VAL A 348 -19.37 -35.55 -43.21
C VAL A 348 -19.67 -34.30 -42.40
N GLU A 349 -19.56 -33.14 -43.03
CA GLU A 349 -19.90 -31.85 -42.41
C GLU A 349 -21.31 -31.44 -42.85
N LEU A 350 -22.11 -31.01 -41.89
CA LEU A 350 -23.45 -30.48 -42.05
C LEU A 350 -23.38 -28.98 -41.87
N ALA A 351 -23.70 -28.24 -42.93
CA ALA A 351 -24.12 -26.85 -42.78
C ALA A 351 -25.62 -26.87 -42.48
N ARG A 352 -26.04 -26.23 -41.38
CA ARG A 352 -27.47 -26.07 -41.11
C ARG A 352 -27.98 -24.78 -41.75
N ASP A 353 -29.06 -24.92 -42.53
CA ASP A 353 -29.83 -23.77 -43.03
C ASP A 353 -30.64 -23.17 -41.86
N GLY A 354 -30.04 -22.19 -41.20
CA GLY A 354 -30.63 -21.40 -40.12
C GLY A 354 -29.98 -20.02 -40.02
N ALA A 355 -30.49 -19.16 -39.14
CA ALA A 355 -29.95 -17.81 -38.94
C ALA A 355 -28.51 -17.78 -38.36
N GLY A 356 -28.01 -18.92 -37.88
CA GLY A 356 -26.63 -19.14 -37.47
C GLY A 356 -25.92 -20.04 -38.49
N ASN A 357 -24.69 -19.70 -38.85
CA ASN A 357 -23.83 -20.49 -39.74
C ASN A 357 -23.23 -21.68 -38.98
N ASP A 358 -24.10 -22.50 -38.37
CA ASP A 358 -23.71 -23.60 -37.50
C ASP A 358 -23.26 -24.78 -38.35
N VAL A 359 -22.04 -25.25 -38.10
CA VAL A 359 -21.42 -26.36 -38.82
C VAL A 359 -21.21 -27.51 -37.86
N ILE A 360 -21.87 -28.63 -38.14
CA ILE A 360 -21.78 -29.84 -37.32
C ILE A 360 -21.03 -30.90 -38.11
N ARG A 361 -20.06 -31.56 -37.49
CA ARG A 361 -19.39 -32.73 -38.05
C ARG A 361 -20.09 -33.99 -37.57
N ALA A 362 -20.54 -34.84 -38.49
CA ALA A 362 -21.08 -36.16 -38.22
C ALA A 362 -20.08 -37.26 -38.55
N ASP A 363 -19.77 -38.11 -37.57
CA ASP A 363 -19.02 -39.35 -37.74
C ASP A 363 -19.99 -40.53 -37.68
N ILE A 364 -20.12 -41.24 -38.80
CA ILE A 364 -21.11 -42.31 -39.01
C ILE A 364 -20.37 -43.65 -39.00
N ARG A 365 -20.80 -44.55 -38.10
CA ARG A 365 -20.18 -45.88 -37.93
C ARG A 365 -21.21 -46.98 -37.78
N LEU A 366 -20.93 -48.12 -38.41
CA LEU A 366 -21.71 -49.34 -38.18
C LEU A 366 -21.32 -49.98 -36.85
N VAL A 367 -22.31 -50.21 -35.99
CA VAL A 367 -22.16 -50.87 -34.69
C VAL A 367 -23.04 -52.13 -34.66
N LYS A 368 -22.48 -53.24 -34.18
CA LYS A 368 -23.24 -54.47 -33.96
C LYS A 368 -23.64 -54.57 -32.50
N TYR A 369 -24.94 -54.60 -32.25
CA TYR A 369 -25.49 -54.81 -30.91
C TYR A 369 -26.42 -56.02 -30.94
N ARG A 370 -26.16 -57.00 -30.07
CA ARG A 370 -26.95 -58.25 -29.95
C ARG A 370 -27.23 -58.96 -31.28
N GLY A 371 -26.27 -58.94 -32.20
CA GLY A 371 -26.40 -59.58 -33.53
C GLY A 371 -27.14 -58.75 -34.58
N THR A 372 -27.71 -57.61 -34.21
CA THR A 372 -28.37 -56.66 -35.12
C THR A 372 -27.46 -55.47 -35.45
N ASN A 373 -27.50 -55.07 -36.72
CA ASN A 373 -26.75 -53.92 -37.24
C ASN A 373 -27.47 -52.62 -36.86
N HIS A 374 -26.74 -51.70 -36.25
CA HIS A 374 -27.15 -50.34 -35.97
C HIS A 374 -26.13 -49.37 -36.55
N VAL A 375 -26.54 -48.14 -36.80
CA VAL A 375 -25.62 -47.05 -37.13
C VAL A 375 -25.56 -46.08 -35.97
N MET A 376 -24.35 -45.78 -35.53
CA MET A 376 -24.06 -44.74 -34.56
C MET A 376 -23.59 -43.49 -35.30
N ILE A 377 -24.21 -42.36 -34.99
CA ILE A 377 -23.88 -41.05 -35.53
C ILE A 377 -23.41 -40.19 -34.36
N ALA A 378 -22.13 -39.83 -34.38
CA ALA A 378 -21.52 -38.91 -33.43
C ALA A 378 -21.51 -37.51 -34.03
N LEU A 379 -22.07 -36.54 -33.32
CA LEU A 379 -22.24 -35.15 -33.75
C LEU A 379 -21.36 -34.24 -32.91
N GLU A 380 -20.53 -33.45 -33.56
CA GLU A 380 -19.67 -32.47 -32.93
C GLU A 380 -19.91 -31.10 -33.54
N ASP A 381 -20.13 -30.09 -32.70
CA ASP A 381 -20.17 -28.71 -33.15
C ASP A 381 -18.74 -28.25 -33.49
N ILE A 382 -18.52 -27.95 -34.76
CA ILE A 382 -17.25 -27.44 -35.29
C ILE A 382 -17.39 -26.00 -35.81
N THR A 383 -18.48 -25.31 -35.47
CA THR A 383 -18.77 -23.95 -35.95
C THR A 383 -17.61 -22.99 -35.68
N GLN A 384 -17.10 -23.00 -34.45
CA GLN A 384 -15.98 -22.14 -34.05
C GLN A 384 -14.67 -22.53 -34.75
N LEU A 385 -14.44 -23.82 -34.96
CA LEU A 385 -13.28 -24.31 -35.68
C LEU A 385 -13.35 -23.86 -37.15
N ARG A 386 -14.52 -23.97 -37.78
CA ARG A 386 -14.73 -23.59 -39.16
C ARG A 386 -14.59 -22.10 -39.38
N LEU A 387 -15.16 -21.27 -38.49
CA LEU A 387 -14.98 -19.82 -38.50
C LEU A 387 -13.50 -19.42 -38.39
N ALA A 388 -12.74 -20.11 -37.54
CA ALA A 388 -11.31 -19.86 -37.40
C ALA A 388 -10.53 -20.22 -38.68
N GLU A 389 -10.87 -21.34 -39.32
CA GLU A 389 -10.26 -21.74 -40.61
C GLU A 389 -10.61 -20.78 -41.73
N GLU A 390 -11.87 -20.35 -41.83
CA GLU A 390 -12.33 -19.40 -42.83
C GLU A 390 -11.67 -18.03 -42.63
N SER A 391 -11.61 -17.54 -41.39
CA SER A 391 -10.89 -16.30 -41.04
C SER A 391 -9.42 -16.39 -41.43
N ARG A 392 -8.77 -17.52 -41.14
CA ARG A 392 -7.37 -17.76 -41.53
C ARG A 392 -7.20 -17.75 -43.05
N ASN A 393 -8.08 -18.43 -43.79
CA ASN A 393 -8.01 -18.49 -45.24
C ASN A 393 -8.29 -17.14 -45.89
N ALA A 394 -9.24 -16.36 -45.36
CA ALA A 394 -9.52 -14.99 -45.79
C ALA A 394 -8.33 -14.06 -45.53
N MET A 395 -7.69 -14.18 -44.37
CA MET A 395 -6.47 -13.42 -44.06
C MET A 395 -5.33 -13.75 -45.03
N ILE A 396 -5.11 -15.03 -45.34
CA ILE A 396 -4.09 -15.45 -46.32
C ILE A 396 -4.44 -14.92 -47.72
N ALA A 397 -5.71 -14.99 -48.12
CA ALA A 397 -6.17 -14.46 -49.40
C ALA A 397 -5.98 -12.93 -49.50
N GLN A 398 -6.32 -12.19 -48.44
CA GLN A 398 -6.12 -10.74 -48.37
C GLN A 398 -4.64 -10.37 -48.40
N ALA A 399 -3.81 -11.03 -47.57
CA ALA A 399 -2.36 -10.80 -47.59
C ALA A 399 -1.74 -11.09 -48.97
N THR A 400 -2.23 -12.12 -49.66
CA THR A 400 -1.80 -12.43 -51.03
C THR A 400 -2.28 -11.37 -52.02
N HIS A 401 -3.48 -10.82 -51.83
CA HIS A 401 -4.02 -9.74 -52.66
C HIS A 401 -3.21 -8.45 -52.50
N GLU A 402 -2.91 -8.04 -51.26
CA GLU A 402 -2.08 -6.86 -50.94
C GLU A 402 -0.67 -6.97 -51.52
N LEU A 403 -0.06 -8.17 -51.47
CA LEU A 403 1.26 -8.41 -52.05
C LEU A 403 1.27 -8.49 -53.58
N ARG A 404 0.11 -8.75 -54.21
CA ARG A 404 -0.03 -8.95 -55.66
C ARG A 404 -0.48 -7.70 -56.41
N THR A 405 -0.97 -6.67 -55.73
CA THR A 405 -1.17 -5.32 -56.30
C THR A 405 0.14 -4.52 -56.25
N PRO A 406 0.95 -4.46 -57.33
CA PRO A 406 2.04 -3.50 -57.38
C PRO A 406 1.45 -2.09 -57.41
N LEU A 407 2.00 -1.19 -56.58
CA LEU A 407 1.77 0.25 -56.62
C LEU A 407 1.94 0.76 -58.06
N THR A 408 0.83 0.97 -58.76
CA THR A 408 0.76 1.81 -59.97
C THR A 408 0.58 3.26 -59.57
#